data_AF-E7RXV0-F1
#
_entry.id   AF-E7RXV0-F1
#
_cell.length_a   1.000
_cell.length_b   1.000
_cell.length_c   1.000
_cell.angle_alpha   90.00
_cell.angle_beta   90.00
_cell.angle_gamma   90.00
#
_symmetry.space_group_name_H-M   'P 1'
#
loop_
_entity.id
_entity.type
_entity.pdbx_description
1 polymer ?
#
loop_
_entity_poly.entity_id
_entity_poly.type
_entity_poly.pdbx_seq_one_letter_code
_entity_poly.pdbx_strand_id
1 'polypeptide(L)'
;MKLRTVLQESTMRHSSMQRQPMTSVAGWGRASTPQQGIVMVMTLILLTVMAVSTAVAVRLSLTTDMVGANLRARTLAFQAAEAALRYCEEKVIREFTTLPMLVNYQKDEEWADDAAWAGPAKLEVPREQLGLPDNIKKNPQCLFRYLTIDDWRKIAPPVPGTITAESRGFDADRFLFFRITVRGFSPGYQEYAARKANQSLTDYQSAKGAEVRLQSMVRAIR
;
A
#
# COMPACT_ATOMS: atom_id res chain seq x y z
N MET A 1 13.70 -50.46 -14.01
CA MET A 1 12.50 -50.29 -14.85
C MET A 1 12.75 -49.17 -15.85
N LYS A 2 12.89 -49.55 -17.13
CA LYS A 2 13.03 -48.70 -18.31
C LYS A 2 11.62 -48.45 -18.87
N LEU A 3 11.30 -47.22 -19.23
CA LEU A 3 10.21 -46.93 -20.16
C LEU A 3 10.79 -46.21 -21.36
N ARG A 4 10.64 -46.88 -22.50
CA ARG A 4 11.13 -46.59 -23.84
C ARG A 4 10.17 -45.64 -24.55
N THR A 5 10.74 -44.80 -25.42
CA THR A 5 10.25 -44.40 -26.78
C THR A 5 8.92 -43.65 -26.85
N VAL A 6 8.76 -42.57 -27.63
CA VAL A 6 8.66 -42.53 -29.11
C VAL A 6 8.80 -41.03 -29.51
N LEU A 7 9.82 -40.61 -30.26
CA LEU A 7 9.90 -40.49 -31.73
C LEU A 7 8.78 -39.63 -32.35
N GLN A 8 9.06 -38.36 -32.67
CA GLN A 8 8.50 -37.74 -33.88
C GLN A 8 9.40 -36.59 -34.38
N GLU A 9 10.28 -36.94 -35.32
CA GLU A 9 10.83 -36.01 -36.29
C GLU A 9 9.70 -35.42 -37.13
N SER A 10 9.61 -34.10 -37.18
CA SER A 10 8.84 -33.37 -38.18
C SER A 10 9.81 -32.54 -39.00
N THR A 11 10.31 -33.18 -40.05
CA THR A 11 11.10 -32.61 -41.13
C THR A 11 10.20 -31.68 -41.97
N MET A 12 10.21 -30.39 -41.66
CA MET A 12 9.58 -29.39 -42.52
C MET A 12 10.42 -29.21 -43.79
N ARG A 13 9.84 -29.69 -44.88
CA ARG A 13 10.34 -29.63 -46.25
C ARG A 13 10.62 -28.18 -46.68
N HIS A 14 11.83 -27.96 -47.18
CA HIS A 14 12.15 -26.87 -48.09
C HIS A 14 11.20 -26.90 -49.30
N SER A 15 10.31 -25.91 -49.40
CA SER A 15 9.57 -25.64 -50.62
C SER A 15 10.23 -24.45 -51.31
N SER A 16 10.97 -24.76 -52.36
CA SER A 16 11.51 -23.82 -53.34
C SER A 16 10.34 -23.23 -54.14
N MET A 17 9.85 -22.06 -53.72
CA MET A 17 8.92 -21.27 -54.54
C MET A 17 9.71 -20.23 -55.33
N GLN A 18 10.00 -20.63 -56.56
CA GLN A 18 10.49 -19.84 -57.67
C GLN A 18 9.51 -18.69 -57.96
N ARG A 19 9.95 -17.43 -57.84
CA ARG A 19 9.27 -16.28 -58.46
C ARG A 19 10.24 -15.49 -59.32
N GLN A 20 9.79 -15.28 -60.55
CA GLN A 20 10.47 -14.65 -61.67
C GLN A 20 10.75 -13.16 -61.42
N PRO A 21 11.75 -12.58 -62.13
CA PRO A 21 11.99 -11.16 -62.14
C PRO A 21 11.01 -10.48 -63.11
N MET A 22 10.19 -9.56 -62.61
CA MET A 22 9.52 -8.58 -63.46
C MET A 22 10.10 -7.19 -63.21
N THR A 23 10.87 -6.81 -64.22
CA THR A 23 11.24 -5.46 -64.63
C THR A 23 10.05 -4.49 -64.67
N SER A 24 10.39 -3.21 -64.56
CA SER A 24 9.60 -2.02 -64.89
C SER A 24 9.05 -1.26 -63.68
N VAL A 25 9.96 -0.53 -63.02
CA VAL A 25 9.59 0.63 -62.20
C VAL A 25 9.29 1.76 -63.18
N ALA A 26 8.03 1.81 -63.63
CA ALA A 26 7.52 2.91 -64.42
C ALA A 26 7.61 4.23 -63.63
N GLY A 27 8.12 5.26 -64.29
CA GLY A 27 8.46 6.54 -63.72
C GLY A 27 7.31 7.22 -62.99
N TRP A 28 7.60 7.70 -61.79
CA TRP A 28 6.78 8.70 -61.12
C TRP A 28 6.96 10.03 -61.85
N GLY A 29 5.99 10.34 -62.72
CA GLY A 29 5.80 11.67 -63.26
C GLY A 29 5.61 12.67 -62.12
N ARG A 30 6.57 13.58 -61.99
CA ARG A 30 6.52 14.72 -61.07
C ARG A 30 5.50 15.71 -61.63
N ALA A 31 4.25 15.62 -61.21
CA ALA A 31 3.28 16.69 -61.42
C ALA A 31 3.60 17.82 -60.44
N SER A 32 4.37 18.80 -60.91
CA SER A 32 4.62 20.04 -60.19
C SER A 32 3.43 20.98 -60.35
N THR A 33 2.48 20.93 -59.43
CA THR A 33 1.53 22.02 -59.21
C THR A 33 2.09 22.95 -58.13
N PRO A 34 2.11 24.28 -58.34
CA PRO A 34 2.55 25.24 -57.34
C PRO A 34 1.46 25.43 -56.27
N GLN A 35 1.35 24.48 -55.34
CA GLN A 35 0.62 24.62 -54.07
C GLN A 35 1.56 24.33 -52.90
N GLN A 36 2.69 25.04 -52.83
CA GLN A 36 3.72 24.80 -51.82
C GLN A 36 3.44 25.45 -50.44
N GLY A 37 2.47 26.36 -50.32
CA GLY A 37 2.15 27.02 -49.05
C GLY A 37 1.22 26.22 -48.13
N ILE A 38 0.13 25.68 -48.67
CA ILE A 38 -0.91 24.99 -47.88
C ILE A 38 -0.43 23.66 -47.30
N VAL A 39 0.42 22.93 -48.04
CA VAL A 39 0.90 21.61 -47.61
C VAL A 39 1.72 21.72 -46.32
N MET A 40 2.55 22.76 -46.17
CA MET A 40 3.35 22.96 -44.96
C MET A 40 2.47 23.25 -43.72
N VAL A 41 1.40 24.01 -43.89
CA VAL A 41 0.45 24.30 -42.80
C VAL A 41 -0.30 23.03 -42.41
N MET A 42 -0.75 22.24 -43.38
CA MET A 42 -1.44 20.97 -43.12
C MET A 42 -0.55 19.97 -42.40
N THR A 43 0.72 19.81 -42.82
CA THR A 43 1.64 18.91 -42.13
C THR A 43 1.94 19.39 -40.72
N LEU A 44 2.08 20.69 -40.49
CA LEU A 44 2.29 21.24 -39.15
C LEU A 44 1.10 20.96 -38.23
N ILE A 45 -0.13 21.10 -38.72
CA ILE A 45 -1.35 20.75 -37.95
C ILE A 45 -1.39 19.23 -37.66
N LEU A 46 -1.08 18.38 -38.62
CA LEU A 46 -1.05 16.93 -38.40
C LEU A 46 0.03 16.55 -37.37
N LEU A 47 1.20 17.15 -37.46
CA LEU A 47 2.29 16.93 -36.50
C LEU A 47 1.90 17.38 -35.09
N THR A 48 1.24 18.53 -34.93
CA THR A 48 0.79 18.99 -33.60
C THR A 48 -0.27 18.07 -33.01
N VAL A 49 -1.25 17.62 -33.80
CA VAL A 49 -2.27 16.68 -33.33
C VAL A 49 -1.64 15.35 -32.91
N MET A 50 -0.69 14.81 -33.69
CA MET A 50 0.03 13.59 -33.34
C MET A 50 0.86 13.77 -32.06
N ALA A 51 1.58 14.89 -31.93
CA ALA A 51 2.39 15.20 -30.74
C ALA A 51 1.54 15.34 -29.46
N VAL A 52 0.38 15.99 -29.55
CA VAL A 52 -0.54 16.09 -28.40
C VAL A 52 -1.11 14.72 -28.05
N SER A 53 -1.47 13.90 -29.04
CA SER A 53 -2.01 12.57 -28.81
C SER A 53 -1.00 11.64 -28.11
N THR A 54 0.26 11.65 -28.56
CA THR A 54 1.33 10.86 -27.90
C THR A 54 1.63 11.38 -26.50
N ALA A 55 1.64 12.70 -26.29
CA ALA A 55 1.85 13.29 -24.97
C ALA A 55 0.73 12.90 -23.97
N VAL A 56 -0.52 12.86 -24.41
CA VAL A 56 -1.66 12.42 -23.59
C VAL A 56 -1.55 10.92 -23.26
N ALA A 57 -1.23 10.09 -24.25
CA ALA A 57 -1.04 8.64 -24.04
C ALA A 57 0.07 8.35 -23.02
N VAL A 58 1.22 9.02 -23.14
CA VAL A 58 2.34 8.88 -22.19
C VAL A 58 1.93 9.32 -20.79
N ARG A 59 1.25 10.46 -20.66
CA ARG A 59 0.76 10.94 -19.36
C ARG A 59 -0.20 9.94 -18.71
N LEU A 60 -1.13 9.38 -19.48
CA LEU A 60 -2.06 8.37 -18.99
C LEU A 60 -1.31 7.14 -18.48
N SER A 61 -0.36 6.60 -19.24
CA SER A 61 0.46 5.46 -18.81
C SER A 61 1.24 5.75 -17.52
N LEU A 62 1.86 6.93 -17.42
CA LEU A 62 2.58 7.32 -16.20
C LEU A 62 1.63 7.43 -15.01
N THR A 63 0.44 7.98 -15.18
CA THR A 63 -0.55 8.06 -14.09
C THR A 63 -1.03 6.69 -13.64
N THR A 64 -1.24 5.74 -14.56
CA THR A 64 -1.64 4.37 -14.21
C THR A 64 -0.53 3.64 -13.46
N ASP A 65 0.73 3.85 -13.86
CA ASP A 65 1.89 3.24 -13.19
C ASP A 65 2.05 3.80 -11.76
N MET A 66 1.86 5.10 -11.58
CA MET A 66 1.91 5.73 -10.26
C MET A 66 0.81 5.21 -9.33
N VAL A 67 -0.42 5.08 -9.83
CA VAL A 67 -1.53 4.52 -9.04
C VAL A 67 -1.26 3.06 -8.68
N GLY A 68 -0.78 2.25 -9.63
CA GLY A 68 -0.41 0.86 -9.40
C GLY A 68 0.70 0.70 -8.35
N ALA A 69 1.74 1.53 -8.42
CA ALA A 69 2.83 1.55 -7.44
C ALA A 69 2.32 1.93 -6.03
N ASN A 70 1.45 2.94 -5.93
CA ASN A 70 0.87 3.36 -4.66
C ASN A 70 -0.04 2.30 -4.04
N LEU A 71 -0.86 1.63 -4.86
CA LEU A 71 -1.70 0.53 -4.40
C LEU A 71 -0.85 -0.63 -3.89
N ARG A 72 0.20 -1.02 -4.63
CA ARG A 72 1.13 -2.06 -4.19
C ARG A 72 1.81 -1.70 -2.87
N ALA A 73 2.26 -0.46 -2.71
CA ALA A 73 2.86 0.01 -1.46
C ALA A 73 1.87 -0.07 -0.29
N ARG A 74 0.60 0.32 -0.49
CA ARG A 74 -0.46 0.20 0.51
C ARG A 74 -0.76 -1.24 0.89
N THR A 75 -0.85 -2.15 -0.09
CA THR A 75 -1.08 -3.58 0.18
C THR A 75 0.04 -4.18 1.02
N LEU A 76 1.31 -3.85 0.72
CA LEU A 76 2.44 -4.31 1.51
C LEU A 76 2.45 -3.73 2.92
N ALA A 77 2.15 -2.43 3.06
CA ALA A 77 2.01 -1.81 4.38
C ALA A 77 0.87 -2.45 5.20
N PHE A 78 -0.24 -2.80 4.56
CA PHE A 78 -1.36 -3.49 5.19
C PHE A 78 -0.97 -4.90 5.65
N GLN A 79 -0.30 -5.69 4.81
CA GLN A 79 0.20 -7.02 5.18
C GLN A 79 1.14 -6.95 6.38
N ALA A 80 2.06 -5.97 6.39
CA ALA A 80 2.95 -5.73 7.53
C ALA A 80 2.19 -5.32 8.79
N ALA A 81 1.16 -4.47 8.66
CA ALA A 81 0.30 -4.08 9.79
C ALA A 81 -0.49 -5.27 10.34
N GLU A 82 -1.03 -6.13 9.47
CA GLU A 82 -1.81 -7.30 9.88
C GLU A 82 -0.95 -8.33 10.59
N ALA A 83 0.25 -8.63 10.06
CA ALA A 83 1.20 -9.51 10.71
C ALA A 83 1.59 -8.99 12.12
N ALA A 84 1.90 -7.70 12.22
CA ALA A 84 2.22 -7.05 13.49
C ALA A 84 1.02 -7.05 14.44
N LEU A 85 -0.19 -6.86 13.93
CA LEU A 85 -1.42 -6.90 14.74
C LEU A 85 -1.63 -8.27 15.36
N ARG A 86 -1.52 -9.35 14.58
CA ARG A 86 -1.64 -10.72 15.10
C ARG A 86 -0.62 -11.00 16.20
N TYR A 87 0.63 -10.57 16.00
CA TYR A 87 1.67 -10.69 17.01
C TYR A 87 1.36 -9.91 18.29
N CYS A 88 0.90 -8.66 18.14
CA CYS A 88 0.59 -7.79 19.28
C CYS A 88 -0.67 -8.25 20.04
N GLU A 89 -1.68 -8.80 19.36
CA GLU A 89 -2.83 -9.46 19.97
C GLU A 89 -2.41 -10.65 20.83
N GLU A 90 -1.59 -11.55 20.28
CA GLU A 90 -1.09 -12.72 20.99
C GLU A 90 -0.27 -12.31 22.23
N LYS A 91 0.57 -11.28 22.10
CA LYS A 91 1.38 -10.77 23.19
C LYS A 91 0.55 -10.16 24.31
N VAL A 92 -0.52 -9.44 24.00
CA VAL A 92 -1.47 -8.91 25.01
C VAL A 92 -2.15 -10.05 25.76
N ILE A 93 -2.61 -11.08 25.05
CA ILE A 93 -3.30 -12.21 25.70
C ILE A 93 -2.36 -12.96 26.65
N ARG A 94 -1.07 -13.11 26.29
CA ARG A 94 -0.09 -13.87 27.08
C ARG A 94 0.56 -13.05 28.20
N GLU A 95 0.87 -11.77 27.96
CA GLU A 95 1.82 -11.00 28.79
C GLU A 95 1.34 -9.55 29.06
N PHE A 96 0.04 -9.30 29.19
CA PHE A 96 -0.49 -7.94 29.37
C PHE A 96 0.11 -7.15 30.55
N THR A 97 0.63 -7.80 31.60
CA THR A 97 1.17 -7.10 32.78
C THR A 97 2.51 -6.42 32.54
N THR A 98 3.26 -6.82 31.51
CA THR A 98 4.62 -6.31 31.23
C THR A 98 4.66 -5.37 30.04
N LEU A 99 3.54 -5.24 29.30
CA LEU A 99 3.47 -4.41 28.12
C LEU A 99 3.45 -2.93 28.47
N PRO A 100 4.17 -2.09 27.70
CA PRO A 100 4.16 -0.66 27.91
C PRO A 100 2.84 -0.09 27.39
N MET A 101 1.92 0.23 28.30
CA MET A 101 0.58 0.72 27.97
C MET A 101 0.47 2.24 28.08
N LEU A 102 -0.36 2.83 27.23
CA LEU A 102 -0.87 4.17 27.42
C LEU A 102 -1.91 4.13 28.54
N VAL A 103 -1.55 4.73 29.67
CA VAL A 103 -2.42 4.97 30.83
C VAL A 103 -2.75 6.45 30.92
N ASN A 104 -3.97 6.79 31.34
CA ASN A 104 -4.43 8.18 31.53
C ASN A 104 -4.27 9.07 30.28
N TYR A 105 -4.41 8.48 29.09
CA TYR A 105 -4.27 9.22 27.84
C TYR A 105 -5.56 10.00 27.54
N GLN A 106 -5.50 11.32 27.65
CA GLN A 106 -6.70 12.19 27.57
C GLN A 106 -7.27 12.40 26.17
N LYS A 107 -6.52 12.06 25.11
CA LYS A 107 -7.03 12.16 23.74
C LYS A 107 -7.67 10.84 23.33
N ASP A 108 -8.82 10.88 22.69
CA ASP A 108 -9.48 9.67 22.19
C ASP A 108 -8.77 9.05 20.97
N GLU A 109 -7.91 9.84 20.31
CA GLU A 109 -7.18 9.49 19.09
C GLU A 109 -5.66 9.36 19.33
N GLU A 110 -5.20 8.44 20.19
CA GLU A 110 -3.76 8.16 20.33
C GLU A 110 -3.10 7.72 19.01
N TRP A 111 -3.89 7.15 18.11
CA TRP A 111 -3.43 6.74 16.79
C TRP A 111 -2.96 7.93 15.96
N ALA A 112 -3.55 9.12 16.16
CA ALA A 112 -3.26 10.35 15.43
C ALA A 112 -2.10 11.16 16.03
N ASP A 113 -1.81 10.98 17.32
CA ASP A 113 -0.77 11.75 18.01
C ASP A 113 0.61 11.14 17.82
N ASP A 114 1.47 11.78 17.02
CA ASP A 114 2.82 11.27 16.78
C ASP A 114 3.71 11.24 18.04
N ALA A 115 3.39 12.02 19.08
CA ALA A 115 4.08 11.92 20.36
C ALA A 115 3.84 10.57 21.05
N ALA A 116 2.66 9.97 20.89
CA ALA A 116 2.36 8.62 21.39
C ALA A 116 3.24 7.56 20.74
N TRP A 117 3.55 7.73 19.45
CA TRP A 117 4.41 6.82 18.66
C TRP A 117 5.91 7.09 18.83
N ALA A 118 6.28 8.22 19.41
CA ALA A 118 7.64 8.52 19.85
C ALA A 118 7.87 8.16 21.33
N GLY A 119 6.80 7.94 22.09
CA GLY A 119 6.84 7.69 23.53
C GLY A 119 7.24 6.27 23.92
N PRO A 120 7.37 6.01 25.24
CA PRO A 120 7.77 4.71 25.78
C PRO A 120 6.71 3.62 25.62
N ALA A 121 5.46 4.00 25.34
CA ALA A 121 4.34 3.08 25.15
C ALA A 121 4.34 2.37 23.78
N LYS A 122 5.25 2.73 22.87
CA LYS A 122 5.40 2.06 21.59
C LYS A 122 6.11 0.73 21.78
N LEU A 123 5.61 -0.29 21.09
CA LEU A 123 6.33 -1.54 20.87
C LEU A 123 6.69 -1.62 19.39
N GLU A 124 7.99 -1.61 19.10
CA GLU A 124 8.50 -1.93 17.76
C GLU A 124 8.61 -3.44 17.61
N VAL A 125 7.97 -3.99 16.58
CA VAL A 125 7.98 -5.42 16.31
C VAL A 125 9.05 -5.71 15.25
N PRO A 126 10.13 -6.44 15.59
CA PRO A 126 11.18 -6.76 14.63
C PRO A 126 10.61 -7.54 13.45
N ARG A 127 10.99 -7.13 12.24
CA ARG A 127 10.57 -7.77 10.98
C ARG A 127 10.91 -9.27 10.93
N GLU A 128 11.97 -9.69 11.62
CA GLU A 128 12.42 -11.08 11.71
C GLU A 128 11.39 -11.95 12.43
N GLN A 129 10.68 -11.40 13.42
CA GLN A 129 9.61 -12.11 14.15
C GLN A 129 8.32 -12.22 13.34
N LEU A 130 8.15 -11.37 12.34
CA LEU A 130 6.96 -11.29 11.49
C LEU A 130 7.13 -12.00 10.14
N GLY A 131 8.31 -12.55 9.84
CA GLY A 131 8.62 -13.15 8.54
C GLY A 131 8.52 -12.14 7.38
N LEU A 132 8.75 -10.86 7.66
CA LEU A 132 8.65 -9.79 6.67
C LEU A 132 9.90 -9.72 5.79
N PRO A 133 9.76 -9.35 4.51
CA PRO A 133 10.89 -9.23 3.60
C PRO A 133 11.86 -8.11 3.99
N ASP A 134 13.15 -8.29 3.66
CA ASP A 134 14.25 -7.38 4.02
C ASP A 134 14.14 -5.96 3.46
N ASN A 135 13.26 -5.76 2.48
CA ASN A 135 13.03 -4.46 1.86
C ASN A 135 12.23 -3.50 2.76
N ILE A 136 11.64 -3.98 3.86
CA ILE A 136 11.00 -3.12 4.87
C ILE A 136 12.06 -2.49 5.75
N LYS A 137 12.23 -1.16 5.59
CA LYS A 137 13.23 -0.35 6.30
C LYS A 137 12.78 0.09 7.69
N LYS A 138 11.47 0.27 7.89
CA LYS A 138 10.89 0.69 9.18
C LYS A 138 10.03 -0.45 9.73
N ASN A 139 10.37 -0.91 10.92
CA ASN A 139 9.63 -1.97 11.59
C ASN A 139 8.19 -1.51 11.92
N PRO A 140 7.20 -2.40 11.83
CA PRO A 140 5.87 -2.12 12.33
C PRO A 140 5.88 -1.76 13.82
N GLN A 141 4.94 -0.92 14.21
CA GLN A 141 4.81 -0.41 15.58
C GLN A 141 3.42 -0.73 16.13
N CYS A 142 3.33 -1.06 17.41
CA CYS A 142 2.09 -1.26 18.15
C CYS A 142 2.00 -0.27 19.32
N LEU A 143 0.80 0.23 19.59
CA LEU A 143 0.42 0.94 20.79
C LEU A 143 -0.69 0.18 21.50
N PHE A 144 -0.57 0.08 22.83
CA PHE A 144 -1.53 -0.59 23.69
C PHE A 144 -2.19 0.44 24.60
N ARG A 145 -3.52 0.52 24.59
CA ARG A 145 -4.28 1.37 25.51
C ARG A 145 -5.20 0.50 26.36
N TYR A 146 -5.19 0.77 27.65
CA TYR A 146 -6.18 0.20 28.56
C TYR A 146 -7.50 0.97 28.42
N LEU A 147 -8.61 0.24 28.32
CA LEU A 147 -9.96 0.80 28.32
C LEU A 147 -10.69 0.32 29.57
N THR A 148 -11.31 1.26 30.28
CA THR A 148 -12.27 0.94 31.32
C THR A 148 -13.56 0.42 30.71
N ILE A 149 -14.42 -0.23 31.50
CA ILE A 149 -15.74 -0.65 31.01
C ILE A 149 -16.60 0.53 30.57
N ASP A 150 -16.44 1.70 31.21
CA ASP A 150 -17.17 2.91 30.83
C ASP A 150 -16.67 3.46 29.49
N ASP A 151 -15.35 3.45 29.26
CA ASP A 151 -14.79 3.83 27.96
C ASP A 151 -15.23 2.86 26.86
N TRP A 152 -15.30 1.57 27.17
CA TRP A 152 -15.84 0.56 26.25
C TRP A 152 -17.30 0.84 25.89
N ARG A 153 -18.15 1.16 26.88
CA ARG A 153 -19.58 1.44 26.67
C ARG A 153 -19.84 2.70 25.85
N LYS A 154 -18.94 3.69 25.88
CA LYS A 154 -19.02 4.85 24.96
C LYS A 154 -18.85 4.45 23.50
N ILE A 155 -18.02 3.43 23.23
CA ILE A 155 -17.73 2.93 21.88
C ILE A 155 -18.83 1.97 21.43
N ALA A 156 -19.21 1.04 22.29
CA ALA A 156 -20.20 0.00 22.02
C ALA A 156 -21.25 -0.03 23.15
N PRO A 157 -22.27 0.84 23.11
CA PRO A 157 -23.28 0.89 24.16
C PRO A 157 -24.09 -0.41 24.19
N PRO A 158 -24.42 -0.92 25.40
CA PRO A 158 -25.22 -2.12 25.52
C PRO A 158 -26.65 -1.86 25.01
N VAL A 159 -27.21 -2.84 24.30
CA VAL A 159 -28.60 -2.78 23.86
C VAL A 159 -29.51 -2.77 25.10
N PRO A 160 -30.59 -1.98 25.13
CA PRO A 160 -31.56 -2.01 26.23
C PRO A 160 -32.04 -3.44 26.50
N GLY A 161 -32.02 -3.86 27.77
CA GLY A 161 -32.39 -5.23 28.17
C GLY A 161 -31.25 -6.26 28.13
N THR A 162 -30.04 -5.87 27.72
CA THR A 162 -28.87 -6.76 27.83
C THR A 162 -28.52 -7.00 29.30
N ILE A 163 -28.40 -8.26 29.69
CA ILE A 163 -27.91 -8.61 31.02
C ILE A 163 -26.42 -8.31 31.07
N THR A 164 -26.04 -7.30 31.86
CA THR A 164 -24.64 -6.94 32.05
C THR A 164 -23.98 -7.82 33.12
N ALA A 165 -22.65 -7.80 33.20
CA ALA A 165 -21.95 -8.59 34.20
C ALA A 165 -22.27 -8.10 35.63
N GLU A 166 -22.44 -6.79 35.79
CA GLU A 166 -22.72 -6.15 37.08
C GLU A 166 -24.13 -6.49 37.58
N SER A 167 -25.11 -6.65 36.69
CA SER A 167 -26.45 -7.10 37.08
C SER A 167 -26.50 -8.55 37.56
N ARG A 168 -25.44 -9.33 37.30
CA ARG A 168 -25.21 -10.68 37.86
C ARG A 168 -24.26 -10.68 39.05
N GLY A 169 -23.89 -9.52 39.59
CA GLY A 169 -23.01 -9.40 40.75
C GLY A 169 -21.53 -9.64 40.43
N PHE A 170 -21.13 -9.59 39.15
CA PHE A 170 -19.72 -9.63 38.79
C PHE A 170 -19.13 -8.23 38.78
N ASP A 171 -17.96 -8.10 39.40
CA ASP A 171 -17.21 -6.86 39.38
C ASP A 171 -16.73 -6.53 37.96
N ALA A 172 -16.94 -5.29 37.53
CA ALA A 172 -16.57 -4.78 36.22
C ALA A 172 -15.04 -4.83 36.00
N ASP A 173 -14.27 -4.71 37.08
CA ASP A 173 -12.80 -4.70 37.06
C ASP A 173 -12.17 -6.05 36.69
N ARG A 174 -12.96 -7.12 36.62
CA ARG A 174 -12.47 -8.43 36.15
C ARG A 174 -12.33 -8.51 34.63
N PHE A 175 -12.96 -7.60 33.89
CA PHE A 175 -12.85 -7.53 32.44
C PHE A 175 -11.87 -6.44 32.06
N LEU A 176 -10.74 -6.84 31.50
CA LEU A 176 -9.72 -5.91 31.01
C LEU A 176 -9.92 -5.76 29.50
N PHE A 177 -10.15 -4.52 29.05
CA PHE A 177 -10.28 -4.20 27.63
C PHE A 177 -9.02 -3.50 27.15
N PHE A 178 -8.47 -3.98 26.05
CA PHE A 178 -7.29 -3.40 25.43
C PHE A 178 -7.63 -2.94 24.01
N ARG A 179 -7.28 -1.71 23.70
CA ARG A 179 -7.24 -1.22 22.32
C ARG A 179 -5.81 -1.30 21.82
N ILE A 180 -5.64 -2.04 20.74
CA ILE A 180 -4.36 -2.23 20.07
C ILE A 180 -4.41 -1.42 18.79
N THR A 181 -3.49 -0.47 18.65
CA THR A 181 -3.31 0.29 17.41
C THR A 181 -1.99 -0.10 16.79
N VAL A 182 -1.96 -0.41 15.50
CA VAL A 182 -0.76 -0.85 14.79
C VAL A 182 -0.49 0.05 13.59
N ARG A 183 0.76 0.41 13.38
CA ARG A 183 1.28 1.10 12.18
C ARG A 183 2.12 0.12 11.38
N GLY A 184 1.73 -0.14 10.14
CA GLY A 184 2.52 -0.87 9.15
C GLY A 184 3.07 0.07 8.09
N PHE A 185 4.27 -0.24 7.60
CA PHE A 185 5.01 0.60 6.67
C PHE A 185 5.37 -0.17 5.40
N SER A 186 5.24 0.49 4.25
CA SER A 186 5.69 -0.08 2.97
C SER A 186 7.23 -0.10 2.88
N PRO A 187 7.84 -0.95 2.03
CA PRO A 187 9.29 -1.00 1.82
C PRO A 187 9.96 0.35 1.49
N GLY A 188 9.25 1.19 0.73
CA GLY A 188 9.72 2.52 0.32
C GLY A 188 9.44 3.61 1.34
N TYR A 189 8.89 3.28 2.53
CA TYR A 189 8.49 4.27 3.51
C TYR A 189 9.70 5.07 4.01
N GLN A 190 9.61 6.38 3.88
CA GLN A 190 10.53 7.34 4.47
C GLN A 190 9.75 8.33 5.30
N GLU A 191 10.07 8.38 6.58
CA GLU A 191 9.53 9.39 7.48
C GLU A 191 10.02 10.77 7.01
N TYR A 192 9.09 11.71 6.89
CA TYR A 192 9.46 13.08 6.56
C TYR A 192 10.28 13.66 7.71
N ALA A 193 11.47 14.17 7.41
CA ALA A 193 12.31 14.81 8.43
C ALA A 193 11.54 16.00 9.03
N ALA A 194 11.23 15.90 10.32
CA ALA A 194 10.52 16.94 11.06
C ALA A 194 11.17 18.31 10.83
N ARG A 195 10.33 19.28 10.43
CA ARG A 195 10.57 20.73 10.34
C ARG A 195 11.97 21.19 10.79
N LYS A 196 12.78 21.70 9.85
CA LYS A 196 13.64 22.84 10.21
C LYS A 196 12.70 24.02 10.47
N ALA A 197 12.89 24.73 11.59
CA ALA A 197 11.97 25.74 12.12
C ALA A 197 11.58 26.89 11.15
N ASN A 198 12.16 26.98 9.96
CA ASN A 198 11.99 28.08 8.99
C ASN A 198 11.48 27.62 7.60
N GLN A 199 10.79 26.47 7.49
CA GLN A 199 10.24 26.02 6.20
C GLN A 199 8.75 26.35 6.06
N SER A 200 8.42 27.15 5.04
CA SER A 200 7.08 27.58 4.64
C SER A 200 6.14 26.38 4.38
N LEU A 201 4.86 26.56 4.76
CA LEU A 201 3.75 25.59 4.63
C LEU A 201 3.42 25.13 3.19
N THR A 202 4.18 25.57 2.20
CA THR A 202 4.00 25.24 0.77
C THR A 202 4.70 23.95 0.35
N ASP A 203 5.55 23.36 1.19
CA ASP A 203 6.18 22.06 0.98
C ASP A 203 5.46 21.00 1.83
N TYR A 204 4.25 20.61 1.42
CA TYR A 204 3.63 19.36 1.90
C TYR A 204 4.42 18.20 1.27
N GLN A 205 5.65 18.01 1.74
CA GLN A 205 6.53 16.91 1.35
C GLN A 205 5.91 15.63 1.88
N SER A 206 5.04 15.04 1.07
CA SER A 206 4.40 13.76 1.30
C SER A 206 5.49 12.75 1.63
N ALA A 207 5.39 12.10 2.79
CA ALA A 207 6.18 10.91 3.10
C ALA A 207 6.20 9.99 1.88
N LYS A 208 7.39 9.56 1.45
CA LYS A 208 7.49 8.60 0.34
C LYS A 208 7.05 7.24 0.86
N GLY A 209 6.17 6.55 0.14
CA GLY A 209 5.63 5.24 0.52
C GLY A 209 4.23 5.29 1.13
N ALA A 210 3.81 4.17 1.72
CA ALA A 210 2.53 4.04 2.38
C ALA A 210 2.71 3.68 3.87
N GLU A 211 1.91 4.32 4.71
CA GLU A 211 1.65 3.97 6.10
C GLU A 211 0.19 3.55 6.22
N VAL A 212 -0.06 2.45 6.89
CA VAL A 212 -1.41 1.94 7.18
C VAL A 212 -1.55 1.78 8.67
N ARG A 213 -2.69 2.22 9.20
CA ARG A 213 -3.03 2.07 10.62
C ARG A 213 -4.19 1.10 10.75
N LEU A 214 -4.03 0.12 11.63
CA LEU A 214 -5.08 -0.84 11.99
C LEU A 214 -5.39 -0.69 13.47
N GLN A 215 -6.66 -0.90 13.83
CA GLN A 215 -7.09 -0.97 15.23
C GLN A 215 -7.82 -2.27 15.48
N SER A 216 -7.54 -2.86 16.63
CA SER A 216 -8.23 -4.01 17.17
C SER A 216 -8.54 -3.80 18.64
N MET A 217 -9.55 -4.51 19.12
CA MET A 217 -9.97 -4.50 20.51
C MET A 217 -9.99 -5.93 21.02
N VAL A 218 -9.28 -6.16 22.11
CA VAL A 218 -9.14 -7.47 22.74
C VAL A 218 -9.63 -7.39 24.18
N ARG A 219 -10.39 -8.39 24.60
CA ARG A 219 -10.80 -8.57 25.99
C ARG A 219 -9.94 -9.66 26.62
N ALA A 220 -9.32 -9.36 27.76
CA ALA A 220 -8.71 -10.36 28.62
C ALA A 220 -9.53 -10.52 29.91
N ILE A 221 -9.44 -11.70 30.48
CA ILE A 221 -10.04 -12.02 31.79
C ILE A 221 -8.87 -12.32 32.71
N ARG A 222 -8.83 -11.65 33.86
CA ARG A 222 -7.85 -11.93 34.91
C ARG A 222 -8.19 -13.22 35.65
#